data_AF-A0A2V9Y7H4-F1
#
_entry.id   AF-A0A2V9Y7H4-F1
#
_cell.length_a   1.000
_cell.length_b   1.000
_cell.length_c   1.000
_cell.angle_alpha   90.00
_cell.angle_beta   90.00
_cell.angle_gamma   90.00
#
_symmetry.space_group_name_H-M   'P 1'
#
loop_
_entity.id
_entity.type
_entity.pdbx_description
1 polymer ?
#
loop_
_entity_poly.entity_id
_entity_poly.type
_entity_poly.pdbx_seq_one_letter_code
_entity_poly.pdbx_strand_id
1 'polypeptide(L)'
;MGPGSRYSIDIPNDIGEFLSDKQEQFEFIHMSHVIEHVPKYSLLWVVDSLYWALRRGGSVLLRTPNMEGPCANSSLYVTMAHEYGFAGSNLMSLLDICGFDDVRLLTFRQQSSSLKQRAGNLLRWPILKLSQIRHRLFGVNQGAQFGSELIVIGKRGALPPYFDRRFK
;
A
#
# COMPACT_ATOMS: atom_id res chain seq x y z
N MET A 1 -20.03 35.74 19.05
CA MET A 1 -20.83 34.51 19.00
C MET A 1 -21.36 34.37 17.57
N GLY A 2 -20.89 33.54 16.66
CA GLY A 2 -19.79 32.59 16.52
C GLY A 2 -20.05 31.95 15.15
N PRO A 3 -19.22 32.17 14.11
CA PRO A 3 -19.53 31.61 12.81
C PRO A 3 -19.20 30.11 12.85
N GLY A 4 -20.23 29.29 12.67
CA GLY A 4 -20.09 27.86 12.43
C GLY A 4 -19.27 27.65 11.16
N SER A 5 -17.97 27.37 11.35
CA SER A 5 -17.09 26.80 10.34
C SER A 5 -17.69 25.47 9.89
N ARG A 6 -18.54 25.52 8.86
CA ARG A 6 -18.76 24.37 7.99
C ARG A 6 -17.39 24.07 7.39
N TYR A 7 -16.74 23.00 7.86
CA TYR A 7 -15.62 22.40 7.18
C TYR A 7 -16.12 22.00 5.79
N SER A 8 -15.96 22.89 4.80
CA SER A 8 -16.02 22.49 3.41
C SER A 8 -14.82 21.59 3.19
N ILE A 9 -15.04 20.28 3.31
CA ILE A 9 -14.10 19.30 2.79
C ILE A 9 -14.19 19.47 1.28
N ASP A 10 -13.32 20.32 0.74
CA ASP A 10 -13.01 20.28 -0.67
C ASP A 10 -12.40 18.90 -0.88
N ILE A 11 -13.09 18.01 -1.58
CA ILE A 11 -12.58 16.69 -1.93
C ILE A 11 -11.99 16.86 -3.32
N PRO A 12 -10.68 17.15 -3.46
CA PRO A 12 -10.00 17.05 -4.73
C PRO A 12 -10.34 15.69 -5.36
N ASN A 13 -10.69 15.71 -6.65
CA ASN A 13 -10.98 14.48 -7.39
C ASN A 13 -9.75 13.55 -7.49
N ASP A 14 -8.57 14.02 -7.08
CA ASP A 14 -7.29 13.36 -7.24
C ASP A 14 -6.40 13.58 -6.00
N ILE A 15 -5.94 12.48 -5.40
CA ILE A 15 -5.10 12.46 -4.19
C ILE A 15 -3.73 13.09 -4.46
N GLY A 16 -3.16 12.89 -5.64
CA GLY A 16 -1.88 13.50 -5.98
C GLY A 16 -2.00 15.02 -6.06
N GLU A 17 -3.11 15.56 -6.60
CA GLU A 17 -3.31 17.01 -6.64
C GLU A 17 -3.44 17.59 -5.24
N PHE A 18 -4.19 16.92 -4.37
CA PHE A 18 -4.35 17.31 -2.97
C PHE A 18 -3.03 17.41 -2.20
N LEU A 19 -2.08 16.51 -2.51
CA LEU A 19 -0.83 16.37 -1.77
C LEU A 19 0.32 17.16 -2.40
N SER A 20 0.24 17.45 -3.70
CA SER A 20 1.31 18.11 -4.45
C SER A 20 1.70 19.50 -3.92
N ASP A 21 0.77 20.22 -3.30
CA ASP A 21 1.00 21.53 -2.68
C ASP A 21 1.26 21.48 -1.16
N LYS A 22 1.25 20.29 -0.55
CA LYS A 22 1.32 20.09 0.91
C LYS A 22 2.72 19.73 1.41
N GLN A 23 3.74 20.40 0.91
CA GLN A 23 5.14 20.11 1.28
C GLN A 23 5.34 20.02 2.80
N GLU A 24 5.86 18.88 3.28
CA GLU A 24 6.25 18.65 4.68
C GLU A 24 5.14 18.99 5.71
N GLN A 25 3.87 18.77 5.36
CA GLN A 25 2.74 19.07 6.24
C GLN A 25 2.34 17.92 7.14
N PHE A 26 2.64 16.68 6.76
CA PHE A 26 2.19 15.48 7.48
C PHE A 26 3.35 14.73 8.14
N GLU A 27 3.13 14.23 9.34
CA GLU A 27 4.08 13.32 10.01
C GLU A 27 3.80 11.85 9.69
N PHE A 28 2.54 11.55 9.37
CA PHE A 28 2.07 10.21 9.06
C PHE A 28 0.96 10.25 8.03
N ILE A 29 1.08 9.41 7.00
CA ILE A 29 0.03 9.19 6.00
C ILE A 29 -0.33 7.72 5.97
N HIS A 30 -1.62 7.41 6.04
CA HIS A 30 -2.12 6.04 5.95
C HIS A 30 -3.12 5.93 4.79
N MET A 31 -2.88 4.97 3.90
CA MET A 31 -3.82 4.61 2.84
C MET A 31 -4.18 3.14 2.94
N SER A 32 -5.47 2.85 3.10
CA SER A 32 -5.98 1.49 3.18
C SER A 32 -6.99 1.27 2.09
N HIS A 33 -6.67 0.36 1.18
CA HIS A 33 -7.47 0.03 0.00
C HIS A 33 -7.73 1.22 -0.92
N VAL A 34 -6.65 1.92 -1.29
CA VAL A 34 -6.71 3.13 -2.12
C VAL A 34 -5.73 3.04 -3.27
N ILE A 35 -4.50 2.60 -3.02
CA ILE A 35 -3.44 2.61 -4.02
C ILE A 35 -3.73 1.69 -5.21
N GLU A 36 -4.51 0.61 -5.02
CA GLU A 36 -4.96 -0.28 -6.08
C GLU A 36 -5.97 0.36 -7.06
N HIS A 37 -6.58 1.47 -6.65
CA HIS A 37 -7.49 2.26 -7.48
C HIS A 37 -6.78 3.37 -8.25
N VAL A 38 -5.49 3.61 -7.98
CA VAL A 38 -4.72 4.62 -8.69
C VAL A 38 -4.35 4.09 -10.08
N PRO A 39 -4.66 4.82 -11.17
CA PRO A 39 -4.28 4.41 -12.51
C PRO A 39 -2.77 4.20 -12.61
N LYS A 40 -2.36 3.16 -13.33
CA LYS A 40 -0.95 2.75 -13.40
C LYS A 40 -0.02 3.87 -13.88
N TYR A 41 -0.49 4.73 -14.79
CA TYR A 41 0.30 5.84 -15.33
C TYR A 41 0.53 6.97 -14.31
N SER A 42 -0.37 7.13 -13.33
CA SER A 42 -0.28 8.16 -12.27
C SER A 42 0.41 7.67 -10.99
N LEU A 43 0.66 6.36 -10.85
CA LEU A 43 1.17 5.74 -9.60
C LEU A 43 2.43 6.43 -9.07
N LEU A 44 3.42 6.67 -9.93
CA LEU A 44 4.69 7.29 -9.52
C LEU A 44 4.46 8.71 -9.01
N TRP A 45 3.63 9.49 -9.69
CA TRP A 45 3.33 10.87 -9.29
C TRP A 45 2.53 10.94 -7.98
N VAL A 46 1.53 10.06 -7.79
CA VAL A 46 0.78 10.01 -6.53
C VAL A 46 1.69 9.61 -5.36
N VAL A 47 2.55 8.59 -5.54
CA VAL A 47 3.44 8.14 -4.48
C VAL A 47 4.54 9.15 -4.18
N ASP A 48 5.05 9.86 -5.18
CA ASP A 48 5.99 10.97 -4.99
C ASP A 48 5.32 12.18 -4.31
N SER A 49 4.02 12.39 -4.56
CA SER A 49 3.24 13.41 -3.84
C SER A 49 3.05 13.04 -2.36
N LEU A 50 2.86 11.76 -2.03
CA LEU A 50 2.88 11.29 -0.63
C LEU A 50 4.24 11.54 0.01
N TYR A 51 5.31 11.22 -0.72
CA TYR A 51 6.67 11.46 -0.28
C TYR A 51 6.84 12.94 0.05
N TRP A 52 6.49 13.84 -0.88
CA TRP A 52 6.61 15.29 -0.74
C TRP A 52 5.78 15.87 0.40
N ALA A 53 4.59 15.33 0.61
CA ALA A 53 3.69 15.83 1.63
C ALA A 53 4.13 15.44 3.06
N LEU A 54 4.95 14.39 3.18
CA LEU A 54 5.54 13.97 4.46
C LEU A 54 6.71 14.88 4.86
N ARG A 55 6.76 15.21 6.15
CA ARG A 55 7.97 15.74 6.80
C ARG A 55 9.10 14.74 6.70
N ARG A 56 10.34 15.23 6.71
CA ARG A 56 11.53 14.38 6.87
C ARG A 56 11.40 13.48 8.10
N GLY A 57 11.60 12.18 7.92
CA GLY A 57 11.40 11.17 8.95
C GLY A 57 9.94 10.77 9.22
N GLY A 58 8.97 11.46 8.59
CA GLY A 58 7.56 11.06 8.58
C GLY A 58 7.36 9.71 7.90
N SER A 59 6.24 9.06 8.15
CA SER A 59 6.02 7.67 7.68
C SER A 59 4.76 7.53 6.83
N VAL A 60 4.83 6.69 5.80
CA VAL A 60 3.68 6.23 5.03
C VAL A 60 3.36 4.79 5.40
N LEU A 61 2.09 4.47 5.60
CA LEU A 61 1.60 3.10 5.77
C LEU A 61 0.58 2.82 4.67
N LEU A 62 0.86 1.85 3.82
CA LEU A 62 -0.05 1.44 2.75
C LEU A 62 -0.57 0.03 3.03
N ARG A 63 -1.87 -0.16 2.87
CA ARG A 63 -2.55 -1.45 2.92
C ARG A 63 -3.33 -1.67 1.63
N THR A 64 -3.13 -2.81 0.97
CA THR A 64 -3.73 -3.11 -0.34
C THR A 64 -3.85 -4.64 -0.53
N PRO A 65 -4.72 -5.13 -1.44
CA PRO A 65 -4.80 -6.54 -1.78
C PRO A 65 -3.46 -7.15 -2.18
N ASN A 66 -3.23 -8.40 -1.77
CA ASN A 66 -2.00 -9.12 -2.11
C ASN A 66 -2.20 -10.07 -3.30
N MET A 67 -1.49 -9.82 -4.40
CA MET A 67 -1.52 -10.69 -5.58
C MET A 67 -0.76 -12.01 -5.39
N GLU A 68 -0.01 -12.14 -4.29
CA GLU A 68 0.65 -13.39 -3.88
C GLU A 68 -0.19 -14.17 -2.87
N GLY A 69 -1.33 -13.60 -2.46
CA GLY A 69 -2.25 -14.19 -1.51
C GLY A 69 -3.05 -15.38 -2.09
N PRO A 70 -3.73 -16.15 -1.23
CA PRO A 70 -4.48 -17.34 -1.63
C PRO A 70 -5.68 -17.04 -2.54
N CYS A 71 -6.19 -15.81 -2.53
CA CYS A 71 -7.40 -15.40 -3.25
C CYS A 71 -7.15 -14.16 -4.15
N ALA A 72 -5.93 -14.00 -4.68
CA ALA A 72 -5.50 -12.83 -5.45
C ALA A 72 -6.51 -12.34 -6.51
N ASN A 73 -6.97 -13.24 -7.39
CA ASN A 73 -7.94 -12.89 -8.44
C ASN A 73 -9.27 -12.43 -7.87
N SER A 74 -9.76 -13.08 -6.80
CA SER A 74 -10.99 -12.64 -6.16
C SER A 74 -10.83 -11.26 -5.54
N SER A 75 -9.66 -10.94 -4.99
CA SER A 75 -9.38 -9.63 -4.41
C SER A 75 -9.19 -8.55 -5.48
N LEU A 76 -8.56 -8.88 -6.62
CA LEU A 76 -8.38 -7.93 -7.73
C LEU A 76 -9.71 -7.63 -8.42
N TYR A 77 -10.50 -8.65 -8.76
CA TYR A 77 -11.73 -8.50 -9.53
C TYR A 77 -12.99 -8.31 -8.68
N VAL A 78 -12.87 -8.10 -7.37
CA VAL A 78 -14.02 -7.85 -6.49
C VAL A 78 -14.80 -6.59 -6.89
N THR A 79 -14.11 -5.60 -7.45
CA THR A 79 -14.74 -4.41 -8.07
C THR A 79 -14.11 -4.14 -9.42
N MET A 80 -14.85 -3.43 -10.29
CA MET A 80 -14.32 -2.96 -11.57
C MET A 80 -13.40 -1.73 -11.43
N ALA A 81 -13.19 -1.23 -10.21
CA ALA A 81 -12.43 -0.02 -9.94
C ALA A 81 -10.97 -0.27 -9.56
N HIS A 82 -10.54 -1.52 -9.41
CA HIS A 82 -9.12 -1.82 -9.21
C HIS A 82 -8.37 -1.73 -10.54
N GLU A 83 -7.39 -0.86 -10.58
CA GLU A 83 -6.56 -0.58 -11.75
C GLU A 83 -5.25 -1.40 -11.72
N TYR A 84 -4.74 -1.70 -10.52
CA TYR A 84 -3.45 -2.37 -10.37
C TYR A 84 -3.41 -3.38 -9.21
N GLY A 85 -2.81 -4.54 -9.47
CA GLY A 85 -2.56 -5.58 -8.47
C GLY A 85 -1.12 -5.53 -7.94
N PHE A 86 -0.98 -5.41 -6.61
CA PHE A 86 0.32 -5.34 -5.95
C PHE A 86 0.82 -6.71 -5.46
N ALA A 87 2.11 -6.95 -5.69
CA ALA A 87 2.91 -7.97 -5.01
C ALA A 87 3.84 -7.27 -4.02
N GLY A 88 4.37 -8.00 -3.03
CA GLY A 88 5.28 -7.39 -2.05
C GLY A 88 6.47 -6.71 -2.72
N SER A 89 7.06 -7.35 -3.73
CA SER A 89 8.20 -6.86 -4.50
C SER A 89 7.91 -5.53 -5.20
N ASN A 90 6.83 -5.45 -6.01
CA ASN A 90 6.55 -4.25 -6.79
C ASN A 90 6.11 -3.07 -5.93
N LEU A 91 5.43 -3.31 -4.80
CA LEU A 91 5.03 -2.28 -3.86
C LEU A 91 6.24 -1.71 -3.10
N MET A 92 7.18 -2.58 -2.69
CA MET A 92 8.44 -2.13 -2.12
C MET A 92 9.27 -1.34 -3.13
N SER A 93 9.41 -1.83 -4.36
CA SER A 93 10.14 -1.11 -5.42
C SER A 93 9.50 0.23 -5.76
N LEU A 94 8.17 0.35 -5.74
CA LEU A 94 7.48 1.62 -5.96
C LEU A 94 7.87 2.67 -4.92
N LEU A 95 7.90 2.30 -3.63
CA LEU A 95 8.32 3.21 -2.57
C LEU A 95 9.82 3.55 -2.67
N ASP A 96 10.66 2.57 -2.98
CA ASP A 96 12.10 2.77 -3.16
C ASP A 96 12.41 3.75 -4.32
N ILE A 97 11.73 3.59 -5.46
CA ILE A 97 11.84 4.50 -6.62
C ILE A 97 11.42 5.93 -6.26
N CYS A 98 10.41 6.10 -5.41
CA CYS A 98 9.98 7.41 -4.92
C CYS A 98 10.83 7.95 -3.76
N GLY A 99 11.94 7.29 -3.41
CA GLY A 99 12.92 7.79 -2.45
C GLY A 99 12.58 7.56 -0.98
N PHE A 100 11.62 6.67 -0.68
CA PHE A 100 11.33 6.27 0.69
C PHE A 100 12.47 5.41 1.25
N ASP A 101 12.88 5.73 2.48
CA ASP A 101 13.83 4.95 3.24
C ASP A 101 13.11 3.91 4.11
N ASP A 102 13.85 2.90 4.57
CA ASP A 102 13.38 1.92 5.56
C ASP A 102 12.07 1.21 5.15
N VAL A 103 11.92 0.91 3.86
CA VAL A 103 10.72 0.27 3.30
C VAL A 103 10.63 -1.18 3.79
N ARG A 104 9.55 -1.52 4.49
CA ARG A 104 9.34 -2.84 5.08
C ARG A 104 7.92 -3.32 4.92
N LEU A 105 7.76 -4.60 4.60
CA LEU A 105 6.46 -5.26 4.67
C LEU A 105 6.17 -5.69 6.12
N LEU A 106 5.01 -5.30 6.64
CA LEU A 106 4.52 -5.65 7.96
C LEU A 106 3.65 -6.91 7.89
N THR A 107 3.80 -7.81 8.85
CA THR A 107 2.94 -8.98 8.98
C THR A 107 2.06 -8.81 10.21
N PHE A 108 0.76 -8.59 10.00
CA PHE A 108 -0.19 -8.63 11.10
C PHE A 108 -0.54 -10.07 11.43
N ARG A 109 -0.02 -10.55 12.57
CA ARG A 109 -0.42 -11.84 13.12
C ARG A 109 -1.78 -11.65 13.77
N GLN A 110 -2.79 -12.31 13.24
CA GLN A 110 -4.12 -12.33 13.87
C GLN A 110 -3.96 -12.91 15.28
N GLN A 111 -4.20 -12.09 16.31
CA GLN A 111 -4.19 -12.55 17.71
C GLN A 111 -5.23 -13.65 17.85
N SER A 112 -4.76 -14.89 17.99
CA SER A 112 -5.58 -16.09 17.95
C SER A 112 -5.89 -16.53 19.37
N SER A 113 -7.13 -16.31 19.82
CA SER A 113 -7.59 -16.78 21.15
C SER A 113 -8.64 -17.89 21.07
N SER A 114 -9.19 -18.22 19.89
CA SER A 114 -10.27 -19.22 19.77
C SER A 114 -9.85 -20.54 19.10
N LEU A 115 -10.37 -21.65 19.60
CA LEU A 115 -10.19 -23.00 19.02
C LEU A 115 -10.66 -23.09 17.56
N LYS A 116 -11.75 -22.40 17.20
CA LYS A 116 -12.25 -22.33 15.81
C LYS A 116 -11.21 -21.71 14.87
N GLN A 117 -10.47 -20.71 15.34
CA GLN A 117 -9.42 -20.05 14.56
C GLN A 117 -8.16 -20.92 14.44
N ARG A 118 -7.81 -21.71 15.47
CA ARG A 118 -6.72 -22.69 15.37
C ARG A 118 -7.02 -23.77 14.33
N ALA A 119 -8.25 -24.30 14.32
CA ALA A 119 -8.70 -25.23 13.29
C ALA A 119 -8.66 -24.57 11.89
N GLY A 120 -9.16 -23.34 11.77
CA GLY A 120 -9.06 -22.58 10.52
C GLY A 120 -7.61 -22.36 10.05
N ASN A 121 -6.67 -22.11 10.96
CA ASN A 121 -5.26 -21.94 10.61
C ASN A 121 -4.62 -23.25 10.13
N LEU A 122 -5.00 -24.39 10.73
CA LEU A 122 -4.56 -25.71 10.27
C LEU A 122 -5.07 -26.00 8.85
N LEU A 123 -6.33 -25.66 8.57
CA LEU A 123 -6.94 -25.82 7.25
C LEU A 123 -6.33 -24.88 6.20
N ARG A 124 -5.91 -23.67 6.58
CA ARG A 124 -5.27 -22.69 5.68
C ARG A 124 -3.81 -23.01 5.39
N TRP A 125 -3.10 -23.61 6.34
CA TRP A 125 -1.67 -23.93 6.21
C TRP A 125 -1.29 -24.65 4.90
N PRO A 126 -1.98 -25.71 4.44
CA PRO A 126 -1.60 -26.40 3.20
C PRO A 126 -1.76 -25.50 1.96
N ILE A 127 -2.79 -24.64 1.92
CA ILE A 127 -3.03 -23.70 0.82
C ILE A 127 -1.89 -22.68 0.74
N LEU A 128 -1.53 -22.09 1.89
CA LEU A 128 -0.43 -21.13 1.97
C LEU A 128 0.92 -21.78 1.65
N LYS A 129 1.13 -23.02 2.07
CA LYS A 129 2.35 -23.79 1.76
C LYS A 129 2.46 -24.14 0.28
N LEU A 130 1.36 -24.51 -0.37
CA LEU A 130 1.36 -24.74 -1.80
C LEU A 130 1.68 -23.46 -2.57
N SER A 131 1.12 -22.31 -2.17
CA SER A 131 1.47 -21.01 -2.77
C SER A 131 2.96 -20.72 -2.62
N GLN A 132 3.52 -20.90 -1.41
CA GLN A 132 4.96 -20.74 -1.14
C GLN A 132 5.84 -21.62 -2.05
N ILE A 133 5.48 -22.90 -2.18
CA ILE A 133 6.24 -23.86 -3.00
C ILE A 133 6.19 -23.44 -4.48
N ARG A 134 5.02 -23.05 -4.99
CA ARG A 134 4.87 -22.59 -6.37
C ARG A 134 5.75 -21.37 -6.66
N HIS A 135 5.69 -20.34 -5.81
CA HIS A 135 6.50 -19.13 -5.98
C HIS A 135 8.00 -19.45 -5.95
N ARG A 136 8.44 -20.33 -5.04
CA ARG A 136 9.84 -20.77 -4.97
C ARG A 136 10.29 -21.58 -6.19
N LEU A 137 9.46 -22.52 -6.67
CA LEU A 137 9.82 -23.40 -7.79
C LEU A 137 9.89 -22.64 -9.11
N PHE A 138 9.00 -21.68 -9.33
CA PHE A 138 8.95 -20.89 -10.56
C PHE A 138 9.73 -19.57 -10.46
N GLY A 139 10.44 -19.33 -9.36
CA GLY A 139 11.26 -18.13 -9.17
C GLY A 139 10.47 -16.81 -9.14
N VAL A 140 9.17 -16.87 -8.87
CA VAL A 140 8.29 -15.70 -8.89
C VAL A 140 8.29 -15.09 -7.48
N ASN A 141 8.81 -13.87 -7.36
CA ASN A 141 8.88 -13.03 -6.15
C ASN A 141 9.55 -13.66 -4.90
N GLN A 142 10.50 -12.94 -4.30
CA GLN A 142 11.29 -13.43 -3.17
C GLN A 142 10.81 -12.92 -1.79
N GLY A 143 9.58 -12.39 -1.69
CA GLY A 143 9.00 -11.86 -0.44
C GLY A 143 7.96 -12.81 0.14
N ALA A 144 8.21 -13.39 1.32
CA ALA A 144 7.40 -14.48 1.87
C ALA A 144 6.03 -14.08 2.48
N GLN A 145 5.37 -13.04 1.97
CA GLN A 145 4.06 -12.62 2.46
C GLN A 145 2.93 -13.16 1.57
N PHE A 146 2.28 -14.23 2.04
CA PHE A 146 1.17 -14.90 1.35
C PHE A 146 -0.18 -14.63 2.05
N GLY A 147 -0.28 -13.53 2.81
CA GLY A 147 -1.55 -13.07 3.37
C GLY A 147 -2.51 -12.59 2.28
N SER A 148 -3.77 -12.35 2.62
CA SER A 148 -4.74 -11.74 1.68
C SER A 148 -4.43 -10.28 1.36
N GLU A 149 -3.64 -9.62 2.19
CA GLU A 149 -3.33 -8.20 2.11
C GLU A 149 -1.83 -7.99 2.30
N LEU A 150 -1.32 -6.96 1.63
CA LEU A 150 0.00 -6.41 1.85
C LEU A 150 -0.15 -5.18 2.73
N ILE A 151 0.76 -5.06 3.70
CA ILE A 151 0.91 -3.86 4.50
C ILE A 151 2.38 -3.47 4.40
N VAL A 152 2.65 -2.28 3.90
CA VAL A 152 4.01 -1.75 3.77
C VAL A 152 4.11 -0.45 4.54
N ILE A 153 5.24 -0.25 5.21
CA ILE A 153 5.61 1.01 5.81
C ILE A 153 6.89 1.52 5.15
N GLY A 154 6.97 2.82 4.93
CA GLY A 154 8.17 3.51 4.46
C GLY A 154 8.34 4.84 5.17
N LYS A 155 9.58 5.33 5.29
CA LYS A 155 9.90 6.61 5.89
C LYS A 155 10.33 7.62 4.85
N ARG A 156 9.95 8.89 5.05
CA ARG A 156 10.42 9.98 4.21
C ARG A 156 11.91 10.22 4.47
N GLY A 157 12.71 9.94 3.44
CA GLY A 157 14.14 10.23 3.40
C GLY A 157 14.48 11.69 3.11
N ALA A 158 15.73 11.91 2.72
CA ALA A 158 16.29 13.24 2.44
C ALA A 158 16.34 13.62 0.96
N LEU A 159 15.96 12.70 0.06
CA LEU A 159 15.98 12.94 -1.40
C LEU A 159 14.91 13.96 -1.79
N PRO A 160 15.08 14.75 -2.86
CA PRO A 160 14.01 15.57 -3.41
C PRO A 160 12.93 14.70 -4.07
N PRO A 161 11.69 15.20 -4.24
CA PRO A 161 10.70 14.53 -5.09
C PRO A 161 11.21 14.42 -6.52
N TYR A 162 10.92 13.30 -7.18
CA TYR A 162 11.45 12.97 -8.51
C TYR A 162 10.46 13.18 -9.65
N PHE A 163 9.16 13.13 -9.37
CA PHE A 163 8.11 13.07 -10.38
C PHE A 163 7.25 14.34 -10.33
N ASP A 164 7.35 15.12 -11.40
CA ASP A 164 6.59 16.35 -11.60
C ASP A 164 5.13 16.05 -12.00
N ARG A 165 4.24 17.05 -11.89
CA ARG A 165 2.81 16.99 -12.27
C ARG A 165 2.58 16.60 -13.73
N ARG A 166 3.61 16.66 -14.58
CA ARG A 166 3.57 16.19 -15.97
C ARG A 166 3.39 14.68 -16.11
N PHE A 167 3.59 13.90 -15.05
CA PHE A 167 3.37 12.45 -14.99
C PHE A 167 2.02 12.05 -14.35
N LYS A 168 1.06 12.98 -14.30
CA LYS A 168 -0.32 12.72 -13.87
C LYS A 168 -1.04 11.79 -14.85
#